data_AF-A0A2D5MVD0-F1
#
_entry.id   AF-A0A2D5MVD0-F1
#
_cell.length_a   1.000
_cell.length_b   1.000
_cell.length_c   1.000
_cell.angle_alpha   90.00
_cell.angle_beta   90.00
_cell.angle_gamma   90.00
#
_symmetry.space_group_name_H-M   'P 1'
#
loop_
_entity.id
_entity.type
_entity.pdbx_description
1 polymer ?
#
loop_
_entity_poly.entity_id
_entity_poly.type
_entity_poly.pdbx_seq_one_letter_code
_entity_poly.pdbx_strand_id
1 'polypeptide(L)'
;MWYLLREKHPINTLIKTNATLLNTVVFPGHITIKHSIEEKQDAVEMAKRFHQHKMPQLDLFSQPFLSRISIDNTDFFAIEQMLLVNKNKVDGVHVSLAYSDRDLTSMEIVSCVPDRGFKFLPEDLNVVVYDCHSKDPSKWSLVWNSDKS
;
A
#
# COMPACT_ATOMS: atom_id res chain seq x y z
N MET A 1 -8.24 3.07 -1.08
CA MET A 1 -8.13 3.78 0.22
C MET A 1 -6.91 3.27 0.95
N TRP A 2 -6.08 4.17 1.45
CA TRP A 2 -4.83 3.82 2.11
C TRP A 2 -4.64 4.57 3.43
N TYR A 3 -3.76 4.05 4.28
CA TYR A 3 -2.95 4.90 5.14
C TYR A 3 -1.70 5.31 4.36
N LEU A 4 -1.61 6.59 3.98
CA LEU A 4 -0.38 7.16 3.45
C LEU A 4 0.60 7.36 4.60
N LEU A 5 1.83 6.89 4.41
CA LEU A 5 2.88 7.01 5.40
C LEU A 5 3.64 8.32 5.19
N ARG A 6 4.07 8.93 6.29
CA ARG A 6 4.90 10.14 6.24
C ARG A 6 6.16 9.91 5.40
N GLU A 7 6.63 10.94 4.70
CA GLU A 7 7.80 10.85 3.81
C GLU A 7 9.06 10.31 4.49
N LYS A 8 9.24 10.62 5.78
CA LYS A 8 10.38 10.18 6.59
C LYS A 8 10.24 8.76 7.15
N HIS A 9 9.10 8.10 6.94
CA HIS A 9 8.89 6.74 7.44
C HIS A 9 9.89 5.77 6.77
N PRO A 10 10.58 4.89 7.52
CA PRO A 10 11.64 4.01 6.98
C PRO A 10 11.21 3.14 5.80
N ILE A 11 9.93 2.81 5.70
CA ILE A 11 9.39 2.05 4.57
C ILE A 11 9.65 2.74 3.22
N ASN A 12 9.71 4.08 3.17
CA ASN A 12 9.96 4.79 1.92
C ASN A 12 11.37 4.49 1.39
N THR A 13 12.34 4.32 2.29
CA THR A 13 13.70 3.88 1.94
C THR A 13 13.70 2.44 1.45
N LEU A 14 12.91 1.58 2.09
CA LEU A 14 12.74 0.18 1.66
C LEU A 14 12.14 0.08 0.25
N ILE A 15 11.06 0.83 -0.03
CA ILE A 15 10.42 0.88 -1.35
C ILE A 15 11.40 1.38 -2.41
N LYS A 16 12.18 2.44 -2.13
CA LYS A 16 13.23 2.93 -3.06
C LYS A 16 14.29 1.86 -3.35
N THR A 17 14.66 1.09 -2.32
CA THR A 17 15.65 0.00 -2.46
C THR A 17 15.09 -1.11 -3.34
N ASN A 18 13.87 -1.58 -3.07
CA ASN A 18 13.21 -2.61 -3.87
C ASN A 18 12.94 -2.14 -5.31
N ALA A 19 12.53 -0.88 -5.50
CA ALA A 19 12.35 -0.28 -6.82
C ALA A 19 13.63 -0.33 -7.66
N THR A 20 14.77 -0.04 -7.04
CA THR A 20 16.08 -0.13 -7.70
C THR A 20 16.46 -1.57 -8.02
N LEU A 21 16.31 -2.49 -7.06
CA LEU A 21 16.69 -3.90 -7.22
C LEU A 21 15.84 -4.62 -8.29
N LEU A 22 14.55 -4.30 -8.37
CA LEU A 22 13.58 -4.99 -9.22
C LEU A 22 13.33 -4.25 -10.55
N ASN A 23 13.96 -3.09 -10.73
CA ASN A 23 13.72 -2.17 -11.84
C ASN A 23 12.21 -1.84 -11.98
N THR A 24 11.63 -1.37 -10.88
CA THR A 24 10.21 -0.98 -10.78
C THR A 24 10.07 0.49 -10.35
N VAL A 25 8.84 0.99 -10.37
CA VAL A 25 8.56 2.39 -10.04
C VAL A 25 8.72 2.68 -8.55
N VAL A 26 9.21 3.88 -8.22
CA VAL A 26 9.18 4.39 -6.84
C VAL A 26 7.82 5.02 -6.58
N PHE A 27 7.20 4.68 -5.46
CA PHE A 27 5.91 5.22 -5.03
C PHE A 27 5.96 5.58 -3.54
N PRO A 28 5.05 6.44 -3.04
CA PRO A 28 5.01 6.77 -1.62
C PRO A 28 4.57 5.56 -0.80
N GLY A 29 5.23 5.34 0.34
CA GLY A 29 4.87 4.30 1.28
C GLY A 29 3.42 4.44 1.73
N HIS A 30 2.66 3.35 1.59
CA HIS A 30 1.27 3.32 1.98
C HIS A 30 0.85 1.92 2.39
N ILE A 31 -0.23 1.85 3.16
CA ILE A 31 -0.84 0.61 3.62
C ILE A 31 -2.23 0.55 3.02
N THR A 32 -2.51 -0.51 2.26
CA THR A 32 -3.84 -0.76 1.74
C THR A 32 -4.77 -1.16 2.87
N ILE A 33 -5.90 -0.45 2.99
CA ILE A 33 -6.98 -0.80 3.93
C ILE A 33 -8.25 -1.26 3.21
N LYS A 34 -8.51 -0.72 2.02
CA LYS A 34 -9.61 -1.11 1.15
C LYS A 34 -9.26 -0.73 -0.29
N HIS A 35 -9.49 -1.63 -1.22
CA HIS A 35 -9.26 -1.43 -2.66
C HIS A 35 -10.52 -1.79 -3.45
N SER A 36 -10.47 -1.58 -4.77
CA SER A 36 -11.55 -1.93 -5.71
C SER A 36 -12.90 -1.31 -5.34
N ILE A 37 -12.90 -0.02 -4.99
CA ILE A 37 -14.13 0.77 -4.78
C ILE A 37 -14.43 1.48 -6.09
N GLU A 38 -15.53 1.11 -6.74
CA GLU A 38 -15.90 1.64 -8.07
C GLU A 38 -16.28 3.13 -8.00
N GLU A 39 -17.12 3.49 -7.03
CA GLU A 39 -17.63 4.85 -6.91
C GLU A 39 -16.69 5.72 -6.06
N LYS A 40 -16.13 6.75 -6.70
CA LYS A 40 -15.20 7.70 -6.06
C LYS A 40 -15.80 8.36 -4.81
N GLN A 41 -17.09 8.72 -4.86
CA GLN A 41 -17.78 9.37 -3.75
C GLN A 41 -17.91 8.42 -2.54
N ASP A 42 -18.24 7.15 -2.77
CA ASP A 42 -18.34 6.14 -1.73
C ASP A 42 -16.99 5.93 -1.03
N ALA A 43 -15.89 5.93 -1.80
CA ALA A 43 -14.54 5.85 -1.25
C ALA A 43 -14.23 7.03 -0.32
N VAL A 44 -14.65 8.25 -0.68
CA VAL A 44 -14.45 9.45 0.15
C VAL A 44 -15.31 9.41 1.41
N GLU A 45 -16.57 9.00 1.31
CA GLU A 45 -17.45 8.88 2.47
C GLU A 45 -16.96 7.82 3.45
N MET A 46 -16.50 6.68 2.93
CA MET A 46 -15.86 5.64 3.74
C MET A 46 -14.60 6.17 4.42
N ALA A 47 -13.73 6.89 3.69
CA ALA A 47 -12.52 7.46 4.25
C ALA A 47 -12.80 8.47 5.38
N LYS A 48 -13.83 9.32 5.22
CA LYS A 48 -14.28 10.24 6.28
C LYS A 48 -14.75 9.49 7.53
N ARG A 49 -15.53 8.41 7.38
CA ARG A 49 -15.95 7.57 8.51
C ARG A 49 -14.76 6.90 9.20
N PHE A 50 -13.81 6.37 8.42
CA PHE A 50 -12.58 5.78 8.96
C PHE A 50 -11.75 6.80 9.76
N HIS A 51 -11.64 8.03 9.25
CA HIS A 51 -10.90 9.09 9.92
C HIS A 51 -11.50 9.51 11.27
N GLN A 52 -12.81 9.32 11.47
CA GLN A 52 -13.46 9.59 12.76
C GLN A 52 -13.12 8.56 13.85
N HIS A 53 -12.55 7.42 13.47
CA HIS A 53 -12.12 6.40 14.42
C HIS A 53 -10.65 6.58 14.83
N LYS A 54 -10.29 6.02 15.98
CA LYS A 54 -8.91 6.02 16.45
C LYS A 54 -8.03 5.24 15.47
N MET A 55 -6.94 5.87 15.00
CA MET A 55 -5.97 5.21 14.13
C MET A 55 -5.36 3.98 14.82
N PRO A 56 -5.23 2.85 14.10
CA PRO A 56 -4.68 1.63 14.67
C PRO A 56 -3.16 1.70 14.79
N GLN A 57 -2.60 0.85 15.65
CA GLN A 57 -1.22 0.42 15.51
C GLN A 57 -1.18 -0.76 14.53
N LEU A 58 -0.22 -0.76 13.61
CA LEU A 58 -0.03 -1.85 12.66
C LEU A 58 1.35 -2.49 12.87
N ASP A 59 1.39 -3.82 12.85
CA ASP A 59 2.60 -4.61 13.03
C ASP A 59 2.73 -5.61 11.88
N LEU A 60 3.96 -5.94 11.49
CA LEU A 60 4.21 -6.92 10.43
C LEU A 60 3.66 -8.32 10.80
N PHE A 61 3.01 -8.98 9.85
CA PHE A 61 2.46 -10.32 10.03
C PHE A 61 3.08 -11.40 9.13
N SER A 62 3.47 -11.07 7.89
CA SER A 62 3.88 -12.07 6.89
C SER A 62 5.22 -11.80 6.21
N GLN A 63 5.76 -12.84 5.57
CA GLN A 63 6.76 -12.69 4.52
C GLN A 63 6.16 -11.99 3.29
N PRO A 64 7.00 -11.39 2.43
CA PRO A 64 6.54 -10.86 1.15
C PRO A 64 5.86 -11.94 0.30
N PHE A 65 4.77 -11.57 -0.36
CA PHE A 65 4.06 -12.42 -1.31
C PHE A 65 3.74 -11.63 -2.58
N LEU A 66 3.56 -12.35 -3.69
CA LEU A 66 3.13 -11.76 -4.96
C LEU A 66 1.59 -11.73 -5.00
N SER A 67 1.02 -10.55 -5.21
CA SER A 67 -0.37 -10.38 -5.60
C SER A 67 -0.47 -10.08 -7.10
N ARG A 68 -1.57 -10.50 -7.71
CA ARG A 68 -1.90 -10.27 -9.13
C ARG A 68 -3.33 -9.75 -9.22
N ILE A 69 -3.50 -8.62 -9.90
CA ILE A 69 -4.79 -8.02 -10.21
C ILE A 69 -4.88 -7.89 -11.72
N SER A 70 -6.00 -8.32 -12.31
CA SER A 70 -6.25 -8.11 -13.74
C SER A 70 -7.07 -6.83 -13.92
N ILE A 71 -6.55 -5.88 -14.70
CA ILE A 71 -7.20 -4.61 -15.05
C ILE A 71 -7.27 -4.55 -16.58
N ASP A 72 -8.46 -4.55 -17.15
CA ASP A 72 -8.70 -4.52 -18.61
C ASP A 72 -7.89 -5.59 -19.38
N ASN A 73 -7.99 -6.86 -18.97
CA ASN A 73 -7.27 -8.00 -19.56
C ASN A 73 -5.73 -7.88 -19.54
N THR A 74 -5.16 -7.05 -18.68
CA THR A 74 -3.72 -7.00 -18.43
C THR A 74 -3.46 -7.21 -16.96
N ASP A 75 -2.39 -7.93 -16.66
CA ASP A 75 -2.01 -8.21 -15.29
C ASP A 75 -1.17 -7.09 -14.69
N PHE A 76 -1.46 -6.78 -13.44
CA PHE A 76 -0.70 -5.89 -12.59
C PHE A 76 -0.27 -6.68 -11.36
N PHE A 77 1.02 -6.59 -11.03
CA PHE A 77 1.65 -7.38 -9.99
C PHE A 77 2.14 -6.48 -8.87
N ALA A 78 2.01 -6.95 -7.63
CA ALA A 78 2.60 -6.29 -6.48
C ALA A 78 3.31 -7.29 -5.58
N ILE A 79 4.41 -6.85 -4.96
CA ILE A 79 4.99 -7.57 -3.81
C ILE A 79 4.49 -6.88 -2.55
N GLU A 80 3.86 -7.65 -1.67
CA GLU A 80 3.12 -7.14 -0.52
C GLU A 80 3.49 -7.88 0.76
N GLN A 81 3.30 -7.25 1.92
CA GLN A 81 3.38 -7.89 3.23
C GLN A 81 2.14 -7.60 4.06
N MET A 82 1.50 -8.65 4.58
CA MET A 82 0.33 -8.52 5.46
C MET A 82 0.71 -7.91 6.79
N LEU A 83 -0.24 -7.16 7.38
CA LEU A 83 -0.09 -6.52 8.68
C LEU A 83 -1.16 -7.01 9.66
N LEU A 84 -0.84 -6.98 10.95
CA LEU A 84 -1.80 -7.06 12.04
C LEU A 84 -2.36 -5.67 12.33
N VAL A 85 -3.66 -5.58 12.56
CA VAL A 85 -4.35 -4.37 13.03
C VAL A 85 -4.62 -4.52 14.52
N ASN A 86 -3.93 -3.73 15.35
CA ASN A 86 -4.01 -3.85 16.81
C ASN A 86 -3.82 -5.31 17.28
N LYS A 87 -2.83 -6.01 16.73
CA LYS A 87 -2.51 -7.44 16.97
C LYS A 87 -3.52 -8.46 16.41
N ASN A 88 -4.55 -8.03 15.70
CA ASN A 88 -5.53 -8.92 15.06
C ASN A 88 -5.26 -9.04 13.56
N LYS A 89 -5.52 -10.21 12.98
CA LYS A 89 -5.50 -10.37 11.52
C LYS A 89 -6.73 -9.72 10.94
N VAL A 90 -6.54 -8.87 9.94
CA VAL A 90 -7.63 -8.26 9.16
C VAL A 90 -7.31 -8.48 7.69
N ASP A 91 -8.23 -9.12 6.99
CA ASP A 91 -8.04 -9.48 5.59
C ASP A 91 -7.90 -8.23 4.72
N GLY A 92 -6.96 -8.30 3.77
CA GLY A 92 -6.71 -7.22 2.81
C GLY A 92 -5.85 -6.06 3.35
N VAL A 93 -5.42 -6.08 4.62
CA VAL A 93 -4.52 -5.06 5.17
C VAL A 93 -3.07 -5.45 4.96
N HIS A 94 -2.40 -4.72 4.06
CA HIS A 94 -1.00 -4.99 3.69
C HIS A 94 -0.24 -3.71 3.34
N VAL A 95 1.08 -3.77 3.44
CA VAL A 95 1.99 -2.77 2.89
C VAL A 95 2.52 -3.26 1.54
N SER A 96 2.53 -2.37 0.55
CA SER A 96 3.08 -2.65 -0.78
C SER A 96 4.56 -2.30 -0.80
N LEU A 97 5.38 -3.21 -1.32
CA LEU A 97 6.84 -3.05 -1.41
C LEU A 97 7.34 -2.78 -2.82
N ALA A 98 6.64 -3.29 -3.84
CA ALA A 98 6.96 -3.10 -5.25
C ALA A 98 5.71 -3.25 -6.12
N TYR A 99 5.69 -2.57 -7.26
CA TYR A 99 4.65 -2.70 -8.29
C TYR A 99 5.26 -2.95 -9.66
N SER A 100 4.61 -3.78 -10.47
CA SER A 100 5.10 -4.15 -11.79
C SER A 100 3.94 -4.40 -12.75
N ASP A 101 4.08 -3.94 -13.99
CA ASP A 101 3.20 -4.26 -15.13
C ASP A 101 3.67 -5.50 -15.90
N ARG A 102 4.86 -6.02 -15.57
CA ARG A 102 5.36 -7.32 -16.01
C ARG A 102 5.29 -8.35 -14.89
N ASP A 103 5.24 -9.61 -15.28
CA ASP A 103 5.36 -10.72 -14.34
C ASP A 103 6.73 -10.69 -13.64
N LEU A 104 6.74 -11.10 -12.37
CA LEU A 104 7.93 -11.13 -11.52
C LEU A 104 8.35 -12.58 -11.32
N THR A 105 9.61 -12.87 -11.58
CA THR A 105 10.17 -14.20 -11.39
C THR A 105 10.22 -14.57 -9.91
N SER A 106 10.24 -15.87 -9.60
CA SER A 106 10.41 -16.35 -8.22
C SER A 106 11.68 -15.80 -7.56
N MET A 107 12.75 -15.60 -8.33
CA MET A 107 14.00 -15.03 -7.82
C MET A 107 13.86 -13.57 -7.44
N GLU A 108 13.12 -12.77 -8.22
CA GLU A 108 12.82 -11.37 -7.90
C GLU A 108 11.97 -11.25 -6.65
N ILE A 109 10.97 -12.12 -6.48
CA ILE A 109 10.12 -12.14 -5.28
C ILE A 109 10.96 -12.46 -4.04
N VAL A 110 11.84 -13.45 -4.11
CA VAL A 110 12.74 -13.84 -3.00
C VAL A 110 13.81 -12.78 -2.72
N SER A 111 14.23 -12.02 -3.73
CA SER A 111 15.24 -10.95 -3.61
C SER A 111 14.65 -9.65 -3.07
N CYS A 112 13.32 -9.51 -3.05
CA CYS A 112 12.66 -8.36 -2.45
C CYS A 112 13.06 -8.24 -0.98
N VAL A 113 13.56 -7.07 -0.59
CA VAL A 113 13.94 -6.79 0.79
C VAL A 113 12.64 -6.67 1.60
N PRO A 114 12.41 -7.53 2.60
CA PRO A 114 11.23 -7.46 3.43
C PRO A 114 11.38 -6.35 4.49
N ASP A 115 10.26 -5.82 4.95
CA ASP A 115 10.18 -5.23 6.27
C ASP A 115 10.48 -6.30 7.32
N ARG A 116 11.33 -5.97 8.31
CA ARG A 116 11.77 -6.88 9.38
C ARG A 116 11.38 -6.40 10.78
N GLY A 117 10.46 -5.43 10.90
CA GLY A 117 9.93 -5.01 12.19
C GLY A 117 9.72 -3.52 12.34
N PHE A 118 9.44 -2.79 11.25
CA PHE A 118 8.88 -1.46 11.42
C PHE A 118 7.53 -1.57 12.14
N LYS A 119 7.34 -0.69 13.12
CA LYS A 119 6.04 -0.46 13.73
C LYS A 119 5.44 0.73 13.05
N PHE A 120 4.19 0.60 12.61
CA PHE A 120 3.45 1.74 12.07
C PHE A 120 2.60 2.29 13.19
N LEU A 121 3.04 3.42 13.75
CA LEU A 121 2.35 4.05 14.86
C LEU A 121 1.21 4.93 14.32
N PRO A 122 0.14 5.18 15.11
CA PRO A 122 -0.98 6.03 14.71
C PRO A 122 -0.56 7.37 14.09
N GLU A 123 0.48 8.01 14.62
CA GLU A 123 1.02 9.28 14.14
C GLU A 123 1.66 9.20 12.74
N ASP A 124 2.06 8.02 12.29
CA ASP A 124 2.65 7.81 10.96
C ASP A 124 1.59 7.70 9.86
N LEU A 125 0.32 7.51 10.23
CA LEU A 125 -0.77 7.17 9.32
C LEU A 125 -1.61 8.41 8.97
N ASN A 126 -1.82 8.63 7.67
CA ASN A 126 -2.79 9.60 7.17
C ASN A 126 -3.79 8.89 6.25
N VAL A 127 -5.10 9.04 6.50
CA VAL A 127 -6.12 8.40 5.66
C VAL A 127 -6.28 9.16 4.37
N VAL A 128 -6.16 8.42 3.26
CA VAL A 128 -6.25 8.98 1.91
C VAL A 128 -7.10 8.12 1.00
N VAL A 129 -7.70 8.79 0.01
CA VAL A 129 -8.26 8.14 -1.17
C VAL A 129 -7.35 8.46 -2.34
N TYR A 130 -6.88 7.41 -3.02
CA TYR A 130 -6.15 7.52 -4.28
C TYR A 130 -6.98 6.90 -5.40
N ASP A 131 -6.95 7.54 -6.55
CA ASP A 131 -7.39 6.97 -7.82
C ASP A 131 -6.24 6.16 -8.42
N CYS A 132 -6.46 4.84 -8.50
CA CYS A 132 -5.48 3.85 -8.96
C CYS A 132 -5.93 3.14 -10.24
N HIS A 133 -6.84 3.70 -11.04
CA HIS A 133 -7.30 3.04 -12.28
C HIS A 133 -6.21 2.90 -13.34
N SER A 134 -5.17 3.75 -13.29
CA SER A 134 -4.00 3.59 -14.15
C SER A 134 -3.16 2.37 -13.74
N LYS A 135 -2.62 1.65 -14.73
CA LYS A 135 -1.63 0.58 -14.51
C LYS A 135 -0.25 1.10 -14.12
N ASP A 136 0.02 2.36 -14.42
CA ASP A 136 1.26 3.05 -14.07
C ASP A 136 1.05 3.78 -12.73
N PRO A 137 1.70 3.34 -11.64
CA PRO A 137 1.57 3.98 -10.33
C PRO A 137 1.99 5.45 -10.30
N SER A 138 2.82 5.90 -11.26
CA SER A 138 3.20 7.31 -11.37
C SER A 138 2.04 8.22 -11.79
N LYS A 139 0.97 7.65 -12.36
CA LYS A 139 -0.25 8.37 -12.77
C LYS A 139 -1.35 8.31 -11.72
N TRP A 140 -1.14 7.61 -10.61
CA TRP A 140 -2.11 7.57 -9.52
C TRP A 140 -2.23 8.96 -8.89
N SER A 141 -3.46 9.33 -8.54
CA SER A 141 -3.73 10.69 -8.06
C SER A 141 -4.48 10.70 -6.74
N LEU A 142 -4.11 11.64 -5.88
CA LEU A 142 -4.78 11.85 -4.60
C LEU A 142 -6.16 12.46 -4.84
N VAL A 143 -7.19 11.77 -4.38
CA VAL A 143 -8.59 12.19 -4.44
C VAL A 143 -9.01 12.93 -3.18
N TRP A 144 -8.61 12.42 -2.01
CA TRP A 144 -8.98 12.98 -0.71
C TRP A 144 -7.92 12.66 0.34
N ASN A 145 -7.76 13.55 1.33
CA ASN A 145 -6.74 13.45 2.37
C ASN A 145 -7.24 14.04 3.69
N SER A 146 -7.15 13.28 4.79
CA SER A 146 -7.61 13.75 6.09
C SER A 146 -6.85 14.97 6.63
N ASP A 147 -5.56 15.14 6.32
CA ASP A 147 -4.77 16.29 6.81
C ASP A 147 -5.18 17.62 6.18
N LYS A 148 -5.96 17.59 5.08
CA LYS A 148 -6.41 18.78 4.33
C LYS A 148 -7.91 19.04 4.46
N SER A 149 -8.60 18.26 5.29
CA SER A 149 -10.07 18.24 5.41
C SER A 149 -10.58 19.01 6.62
#